data_AF-A0A924DA85-F1
#
_entry.id   AF-A0A924DA85-F1
#
_cell.length_a   1.000
_cell.length_b   1.000
_cell.length_c   1.000
_cell.angle_alpha   90.00
_cell.angle_beta   90.00
_cell.angle_gamma   90.00
#
_symmetry.space_group_name_H-M   'P 1'
#
loop_
_entity.id
_entity.type
_entity.pdbx_description
1 polymer ?
#
loop_
_entity_poly.entity_id
_entity_poly.type
_entity_poly.pdbx_seq_one_letter_code
_entity_poly.pdbx_strand_id
1 'polypeptide(L)'
;MSADQYKPHLLLLPEDKANRDLANRFLLGIANGFSPEGASRARQFQVLGFPGGWGKVVEEFGETHIASMNRFPLRYMILLIDFDEQKARLETLQKNIPDELKDRVFVIGVWSEPEKLKSGIGFSYEVIGTALAKECRDNAFNLWNHELLKHNADEVERMRVALKPLFFA
;
A
#
# COMPACT_ATOMS: atom_id res chain seq x y z
N MET A 1 -9.34 -14.41 15.81
CA MET A 1 -8.49 -13.84 16.87
C MET A 1 -8.13 -12.43 16.45
N SER A 2 -8.56 -11.42 17.22
CA SER A 2 -8.29 -10.01 16.90
C SER A 2 -6.80 -9.74 16.99
N ALA A 3 -6.22 -9.10 15.98
CA ALA A 3 -4.89 -8.53 16.11
C ALA A 3 -4.94 -7.46 17.21
N ASP A 4 -3.87 -7.36 18.00
CA ASP A 4 -3.77 -6.38 19.08
C ASP A 4 -3.69 -4.97 18.49
N GLN A 5 -4.83 -4.28 18.44
CA GLN A 5 -5.04 -2.99 17.77
C GLN A 5 -4.16 -1.84 18.29
N TYR A 6 -3.44 -2.04 19.40
CA TYR A 6 -2.48 -1.08 19.96
C TYR A 6 -1.05 -1.27 19.44
N LYS A 7 -0.77 -2.36 18.72
CA LYS A 7 0.50 -2.53 18.03
C LYS A 7 0.51 -1.76 16.71
N PRO A 8 1.69 -1.53 16.11
CA PRO A 8 1.75 -1.03 14.75
C PRO A 8 0.94 -1.92 13.79
N HIS A 9 0.11 -1.32 12.94
CA HIS A 9 -0.71 -2.00 11.93
C HIS A 9 -0.62 -1.29 10.59
N LEU A 10 -0.61 -2.04 9.50
CA LEU A 10 -0.70 -1.51 8.15
C LEU A 10 -1.97 -2.04 7.49
N LEU A 11 -2.83 -1.11 7.08
CA LEU A 11 -4.02 -1.41 6.29
C LEU A 11 -3.78 -1.00 4.83
N LEU A 12 -4.07 -1.87 3.87
CA LEU A 12 -4.16 -1.52 2.45
C LEU A 12 -5.63 -1.41 2.04
N LEU A 13 -6.02 -0.25 1.51
CA LEU A 13 -7.34 -0.03 0.91
C LEU A 13 -7.18 0.00 -0.62
N PRO A 14 -7.43 -1.11 -1.33
CA PRO A 14 -7.36 -1.17 -2.78
C PRO A 14 -8.62 -0.60 -3.45
N GLU A 15 -8.45 0.05 -4.60
CA GLU A 15 -9.56 0.57 -5.40
C GLU A 15 -10.48 -0.54 -5.94
N ASP A 16 -9.88 -1.60 -6.45
CA ASP A 16 -10.57 -2.64 -7.21
C ASP A 16 -10.01 -4.05 -6.92
N LYS A 17 -10.42 -5.03 -7.72
CA LYS A 17 -9.97 -6.41 -7.57
C LYS A 17 -8.50 -6.58 -7.99
N ALA A 18 -8.06 -5.94 -9.07
CA ALA A 18 -6.69 -6.10 -9.56
C ALA A 18 -5.68 -5.52 -8.55
N ASN A 19 -5.99 -4.35 -8.00
CA ASN A 19 -5.23 -3.72 -6.92
C ASN A 19 -5.23 -4.58 -5.66
N ARG A 20 -6.37 -5.17 -5.29
CA ARG A 20 -6.41 -6.10 -4.15
C ARG A 20 -5.52 -7.32 -4.36
N ASP A 21 -5.53 -7.91 -5.56
CA ASP A 21 -4.71 -9.08 -5.87
C ASP A 21 -3.22 -8.72 -5.82
N LEU A 22 -2.81 -7.59 -6.39
CA LEU A 22 -1.43 -7.08 -6.30
C LEU A 22 -1.02 -6.82 -4.83
N ALA A 23 -1.87 -6.16 -4.05
CA ALA A 23 -1.67 -5.88 -2.63
C ALA A 23 -1.47 -7.16 -1.80
N ASN A 24 -2.30 -8.19 -2.02
CA ASN A 24 -2.16 -9.47 -1.34
C ASN A 24 -0.81 -10.12 -1.62
N ARG A 25 -0.33 -10.04 -2.88
CA ARG A 25 0.95 -10.63 -3.28
C ARG A 25 2.14 -9.84 -2.75
N PHE A 26 2.02 -8.52 -2.67
CA PHE A 26 2.99 -7.67 -2.00
C PHE A 26 3.11 -8.04 -0.50
N LEU A 27 2.00 -8.12 0.23
CA LEU A 27 2.04 -8.50 1.65
C LEU A 27 2.58 -9.91 1.87
N LEU A 28 2.28 -10.85 0.97
CA LEU A 28 2.87 -12.18 1.02
C LEU A 28 4.40 -12.12 0.83
N GLY A 29 4.90 -11.31 -0.09
CA GLY A 29 6.34 -11.09 -0.29
C GLY A 29 7.03 -10.46 0.93
N ILE A 30 6.34 -9.54 1.61
CA ILE A 30 6.79 -8.98 2.89
C ILE A 30 6.86 -10.07 3.96
N ALA A 31 5.78 -10.84 4.13
CA ALA A 31 5.69 -11.88 5.15
C ALA A 31 6.73 -12.99 4.95
N ASN A 32 6.98 -13.37 3.70
CA ASN A 32 7.92 -14.45 3.35
C ASN A 32 9.39 -14.10 3.63
N GLY A 33 9.74 -12.83 3.81
CA GLY A 33 11.09 -12.46 4.22
C GLY A 33 11.21 -12.03 5.67
N PHE A 34 10.18 -12.28 6.49
CA PHE A 34 10.37 -12.29 7.93
C PHE A 34 11.14 -13.53 8.36
N SER A 35 11.93 -13.40 9.43
CA SER A 35 12.48 -14.55 10.13
C SER A 35 11.34 -15.41 10.70
N PRO A 36 11.59 -16.69 11.06
CA PRO A 36 10.59 -17.56 11.68
C PRO A 36 9.91 -16.94 12.91
N GLU A 37 10.65 -16.12 13.67
CA GLU A 37 10.14 -15.39 14.84
C GLU A 37 9.26 -14.18 14.45
N GLY A 38 9.58 -13.56 13.30
CA GLY A 38 8.85 -12.43 12.72
C GLY A 38 7.55 -12.82 12.00
N ALA A 39 7.30 -14.11 11.73
CA ALA A 39 6.08 -14.58 11.05
C ALA A 39 4.79 -14.16 11.76
N SER A 40 4.83 -13.98 13.10
CA SER A 40 3.71 -13.46 13.88
C SER A 40 3.29 -12.03 13.49
N ARG A 41 4.22 -11.24 12.93
CA ARG A 41 3.99 -9.86 12.48
C ARG A 41 3.22 -9.76 11.17
N ALA A 42 3.17 -10.85 10.39
CA ALA A 42 2.29 -10.91 9.22
C ALA A 42 0.83 -10.55 9.56
N ARG A 43 0.41 -10.79 10.82
CA ARG A 43 -0.93 -10.45 11.34
C ARG A 43 -1.19 -8.96 11.53
N GLN A 44 -0.15 -8.12 11.44
CA GLN A 44 -0.25 -6.66 11.52
C GLN A 44 -0.55 -6.02 10.16
N PHE A 45 -0.50 -6.81 9.08
CA PHE A 45 -0.79 -6.36 7.73
C PHE A 45 -2.15 -6.89 7.29
N GLN A 46 -3.00 -6.01 6.78
CA GLN A 46 -4.33 -6.39 6.33
C GLN A 46 -4.67 -5.68 5.02
N VAL A 47 -5.04 -6.44 4.00
CA VAL A 47 -5.73 -5.90 2.81
C VAL A 47 -7.22 -5.86 3.11
N LEU A 48 -7.82 -4.68 2.96
CA LEU A 48 -9.24 -4.44 3.16
C LEU A 48 -10.06 -4.93 1.95
N GLY A 49 -11.38 -4.73 2.01
CA GLY A 49 -12.23 -4.83 0.83
C GLY A 49 -11.83 -3.80 -0.22
N PHE A 50 -12.33 -3.96 -1.45
CA PHE A 50 -12.20 -2.92 -2.47
C PHE A 50 -13.54 -2.18 -2.60
N PRO A 51 -13.56 -0.84 -2.52
CA PRO A 51 -14.79 -0.05 -2.66
C PRO A 51 -15.35 -0.07 -4.10
N GLY A 52 -14.49 -0.34 -5.09
CA GLY A 52 -14.84 -0.36 -6.52
C GLY A 52 -14.86 1.04 -7.13
N GLY A 53 -13.69 1.70 -7.13
CA GLY A 53 -13.44 3.01 -7.73
C GLY A 53 -12.79 4.02 -6.78
N TRP A 54 -11.88 4.84 -7.28
CA TRP A 54 -11.10 5.78 -6.47
C TRP A 54 -11.95 6.78 -5.67
N GLY A 55 -13.09 7.24 -6.20
CA GLY A 55 -14.01 8.13 -5.48
C GLY A 55 -14.57 7.49 -4.21
N LYS A 56 -14.89 6.20 -4.28
CA LYS A 56 -15.35 5.43 -3.11
C LYS A 56 -14.21 5.12 -2.14
N VAL A 57 -12.97 5.01 -2.62
CA VAL A 57 -11.79 4.93 -1.74
C VAL A 57 -11.66 6.20 -0.91
N VAL A 58 -11.87 7.38 -1.51
CA VAL A 58 -11.86 8.66 -0.78
C VAL A 58 -12.99 8.70 0.25
N GLU A 59 -14.20 8.31 -0.12
CA GLU A 59 -15.37 8.26 0.78
C GLU A 59 -15.13 7.31 1.96
N GLU A 60 -14.74 6.06 1.70
CA GLU A 60 -14.49 5.05 2.75
C GLU A 60 -13.34 5.47 3.66
N PHE A 61 -12.27 6.05 3.09
CA PHE A 61 -11.17 6.62 3.86
C PHE A 61 -11.66 7.73 4.80
N GLY A 62 -12.43 8.68 4.27
CA GLY A 62 -12.95 9.83 5.00
C GLY A 62 -13.90 9.45 6.12
N GLU A 63 -14.88 8.60 5.83
CA GLU A 63 -15.96 8.25 6.75
C GLU A 63 -15.53 7.26 7.83
N THR A 64 -14.72 6.25 7.46
CA THR A 64 -14.45 5.11 8.33
C THR A 64 -13.01 5.12 8.87
N HIS A 65 -12.03 5.44 8.04
CA HIS A 65 -10.64 5.23 8.39
C HIS A 65 -10.00 6.39 9.15
N ILE A 66 -10.34 7.65 8.83
CA ILE A 66 -9.83 8.82 9.55
C ILE A 66 -10.11 8.71 11.06
N ALA A 67 -11.38 8.47 11.44
CA ALA A 67 -11.77 8.33 12.85
C ALA A 67 -11.02 7.18 13.54
N SER A 68 -10.80 6.07 12.81
CA SER A 68 -10.05 4.93 13.33
C SER A 68 -8.56 5.23 13.52
N MET A 69 -7.92 5.93 12.58
CA MET A 69 -6.51 6.31 12.65
C MET A 69 -6.23 7.36 13.72
N ASN A 70 -7.20 8.22 14.02
CA ASN A 70 -7.14 9.15 15.15
C ASN A 70 -7.21 8.41 16.49
N ARG A 71 -8.00 7.34 16.58
CA ARG A 71 -8.08 6.49 17.77
C ARG A 71 -6.84 5.61 17.97
N PHE A 72 -6.21 5.16 16.89
CA PHE A 72 -5.08 4.23 16.92
C PHE A 72 -3.82 4.86 16.31
N PRO A 73 -2.94 5.49 17.12
CA PRO A 73 -1.83 6.29 16.62
C PRO A 73 -0.80 5.46 15.82
N LEU A 74 -0.66 4.17 16.12
CA LEU A 74 0.28 3.27 15.44
C LEU A 74 -0.32 2.59 14.19
N ARG A 75 -1.48 3.07 13.72
CA ARG A 75 -2.06 2.58 12.46
C ARG A 75 -1.54 3.38 11.28
N TYR A 76 -1.11 2.66 10.27
CA TYR A 76 -0.69 3.14 8.97
C TYR A 76 -1.68 2.66 7.91
N MET A 77 -1.81 3.43 6.84
CA MET A 77 -2.69 3.10 5.73
C MET A 77 -2.01 3.36 4.40
N ILE A 78 -2.21 2.46 3.45
CA ILE A 78 -1.86 2.65 2.05
C ILE A 78 -3.17 2.65 1.26
N LEU A 79 -3.43 3.73 0.54
CA LEU A 79 -4.49 3.83 -0.44
C LEU A 79 -3.90 3.38 -1.78
N LEU A 80 -4.37 2.24 -2.30
CA LEU A 80 -3.88 1.66 -3.55
C LEU A 80 -4.88 1.93 -4.67
N ILE A 81 -4.56 2.85 -5.57
CA ILE A 81 -5.48 3.34 -6.60
C ILE A 81 -4.88 3.32 -8.01
N ASP A 82 -5.75 3.38 -9.00
CA ASP A 82 -5.36 3.56 -10.40
C ASP A 82 -5.42 5.03 -10.75
N PHE A 83 -4.28 5.56 -11.24
CA PHE A 83 -4.22 6.96 -11.60
C PHE A 83 -4.87 7.26 -12.95
N ASP A 84 -5.09 6.25 -13.82
CA ASP A 84 -5.66 6.42 -15.17
C ASP A 84 -5.01 7.57 -15.96
N GLU A 85 -3.70 7.74 -15.77
CA GLU A 85 -2.87 8.79 -16.36
C GLU A 85 -3.29 10.22 -15.96
N GLN A 86 -4.05 10.34 -14.86
CA GLN A 86 -4.61 11.59 -14.34
C GLN A 86 -3.96 11.97 -13.01
N LYS A 87 -2.96 12.85 -13.08
CA LYS A 87 -2.28 13.42 -11.90
C LYS A 87 -3.25 14.06 -10.88
N ALA A 88 -4.35 14.63 -11.37
CA ALA A 88 -5.38 15.25 -10.54
C ALA A 88 -5.98 14.31 -9.47
N ARG A 89 -5.97 12.99 -9.72
CA ARG A 89 -6.45 12.00 -8.74
C ARG A 89 -5.56 11.94 -7.50
N LEU A 90 -4.24 11.91 -7.70
CA LEU A 90 -3.26 11.97 -6.61
C LEU A 90 -3.43 13.25 -5.78
N GLU A 91 -3.52 14.40 -6.46
CA GLU A 91 -3.68 15.69 -5.80
C GLU A 91 -4.99 15.78 -5.00
N THR A 92 -6.07 15.21 -5.53
CA THR A 92 -7.36 15.16 -4.85
C THR A 92 -7.30 14.30 -3.60
N LEU A 93 -6.71 13.10 -3.68
CA LEU A 93 -6.54 12.23 -2.52
C LEU A 93 -5.66 12.88 -1.45
N GLN A 94 -4.52 13.47 -1.84
CA GLN A 94 -3.62 14.14 -0.90
C GLN A 94 -4.29 15.33 -0.19
N LYS A 95 -5.20 16.05 -0.85
CA LYS A 95 -5.99 17.14 -0.24
C LYS A 95 -7.03 16.64 0.77
N ASN A 96 -7.54 15.41 0.60
CA ASN A 96 -8.51 14.81 1.51
C ASN A 96 -7.86 14.12 2.72
N ILE A 97 -6.53 13.97 2.73
CA ILE A 97 -5.80 13.44 3.89
C ILE A 97 -5.57 14.58 4.89
N PRO A 98 -6.09 14.47 6.12
CA PRO A 98 -5.82 15.45 7.18
C PRO A 98 -4.33 15.58 7.47
N ASP A 99 -3.86 16.78 7.80
CA ASP A 99 -2.44 17.08 8.02
C ASP A 99 -1.83 16.16 9.09
N GLU A 100 -2.57 15.84 10.15
CA GLU A 100 -2.16 14.95 11.24
C GLU A 100 -2.02 13.46 10.83
N LEU A 101 -2.57 13.09 9.67
CA LEU A 101 -2.51 11.73 9.13
C LEU A 101 -1.50 11.60 8.00
N LYS A 102 -0.97 12.70 7.44
CA LYS A 102 -0.08 12.66 6.27
C LYS A 102 1.11 11.73 6.47
N ASP A 103 1.72 11.70 7.65
CA ASP A 103 2.89 10.85 7.93
C ASP A 103 2.56 9.35 8.10
N ARG A 104 1.27 9.00 8.12
CA ARG A 104 0.78 7.63 8.35
C ARG A 104 -0.07 7.09 7.20
N VAL A 105 -0.41 7.94 6.23
CA VAL A 105 -1.20 7.57 5.05
C VAL A 105 -0.34 7.77 3.81
N PHE A 106 -0.24 6.72 3.00
CA PHE A 106 0.51 6.71 1.76
C PHE A 106 -0.44 6.48 0.59
N VAL A 107 -0.23 7.19 -0.51
CA VAL A 107 -1.03 6.98 -1.74
C VAL A 107 -0.11 6.40 -2.79
N ILE A 108 -0.34 5.13 -3.13
CA ILE A 108 0.47 4.39 -4.10
C ILE A 108 -0.46 3.89 -5.20
N GLY A 109 0.02 3.82 -6.43
CA GLY A 109 -0.84 3.39 -7.53
C GLY A 109 -0.10 3.05 -8.79
N VAL A 110 -0.79 2.40 -9.73
CA VAL A 110 -0.27 2.25 -11.08
C VAL A 110 -0.63 3.50 -11.87
N TRP A 111 0.31 4.01 -12.68
CA TRP A 111 0.09 5.27 -13.42
C TRP A 111 -1.12 5.17 -14.35
N SER A 112 -1.32 4.01 -14.96
CA SER A 112 -2.52 3.69 -15.75
C SER A 112 -3.39 2.70 -14.97
N GLU A 113 -3.25 1.40 -15.27
CA GLU A 113 -4.02 0.31 -14.65
C GLU A 113 -3.11 -0.92 -14.40
N PRO A 114 -3.43 -1.80 -13.45
CA PRO A 114 -2.60 -2.95 -13.09
C PRO A 114 -2.43 -3.95 -14.25
N GLU A 115 -3.41 -4.06 -15.14
CA GLU A 115 -3.36 -4.95 -16.31
C GLU A 115 -2.27 -4.52 -17.30
N LYS A 116 -2.07 -3.20 -17.48
CA LYS A 116 -0.98 -2.64 -18.28
C LYS A 116 0.37 -2.88 -17.62
N LEU A 117 0.45 -2.80 -16.30
CA LEU A 117 1.66 -3.15 -15.55
C LEU A 117 2.03 -4.62 -15.76
N LYS A 118 1.04 -5.52 -15.62
CA LYS A 118 1.20 -6.96 -15.83
C LYS A 118 1.68 -7.29 -17.25
N SER A 119 1.06 -6.70 -18.26
CA SER A 119 1.42 -6.93 -19.66
C SER A 119 2.75 -6.30 -20.05
N GLY A 120 3.05 -5.08 -19.58
CA GLY A 120 4.31 -4.38 -19.85
C GLY A 120 5.53 -5.06 -19.22
N ILE A 121 5.37 -5.62 -18.02
CA ILE A 121 6.43 -6.37 -17.34
C ILE A 121 6.49 -7.83 -17.83
N GLY A 122 5.37 -8.41 -18.30
CA GLY A 122 5.31 -9.80 -18.78
C GLY A 122 5.25 -10.85 -17.67
N PHE A 123 4.95 -10.46 -16.43
CA PHE A 123 4.86 -11.36 -15.28
C PHE A 123 3.49 -11.29 -14.59
N SER A 124 3.15 -12.29 -13.77
CA SER A 124 1.89 -12.32 -13.02
C SER A 124 1.90 -11.32 -11.84
N TYR A 125 0.73 -10.96 -11.32
CA TYR A 125 0.63 -10.13 -10.10
C TYR A 125 1.34 -10.76 -8.89
N GLU A 126 1.46 -12.08 -8.84
CA GLU A 126 2.23 -12.76 -7.82
C GLU A 126 3.72 -12.45 -7.91
N VAL A 127 4.30 -12.58 -9.09
CA VAL A 127 5.71 -12.26 -9.31
C VAL A 127 5.97 -10.77 -9.11
N ILE A 128 5.09 -9.91 -9.64
CA ILE A 128 5.22 -8.44 -9.50
C ILE A 128 5.12 -8.03 -8.04
N GLY A 129 4.06 -8.44 -7.33
CA GLY A 129 3.84 -8.05 -5.94
C GLY A 129 4.97 -8.52 -5.02
N THR A 130 5.41 -9.78 -5.17
CA THR A 130 6.53 -10.31 -4.36
C THR A 130 7.86 -9.62 -4.68
N ALA A 131 8.12 -9.28 -5.94
CA ALA A 131 9.29 -8.51 -6.35
C ALA A 131 9.27 -7.10 -5.75
N LEU A 132 8.16 -6.37 -5.86
CA LEU A 132 8.00 -5.03 -5.27
C LEU A 132 8.23 -5.04 -3.75
N ALA A 133 7.72 -6.07 -3.06
CA ALA A 133 7.93 -6.25 -1.62
C ALA A 133 9.38 -6.51 -1.26
N LYS A 134 10.06 -7.39 -2.03
CA LYS A 134 11.49 -7.66 -1.85
C LYS A 134 12.31 -6.39 -2.11
N GLU A 135 12.00 -5.66 -3.16
CA GLU A 135 12.65 -4.40 -3.52
C GLU A 135 12.51 -3.32 -2.44
N CYS A 136 11.31 -3.15 -1.88
CA CYS A 136 11.09 -2.29 -0.72
C CYS A 136 11.94 -2.69 0.51
N ARG A 137 12.18 -3.98 0.70
CA ARG A 137 13.02 -4.51 1.79
C ARG A 137 14.52 -4.31 1.54
N ASP A 138 14.97 -4.71 0.37
CA ASP A 138 16.39 -4.79 0.02
C ASP A 138 16.95 -3.43 -0.43
N ASN A 139 16.11 -2.39 -0.48
CA ASN A 139 16.46 -1.07 -0.99
C ASN A 139 16.95 -1.13 -2.45
N ALA A 140 16.28 -1.96 -3.25
CA ALA A 140 16.47 -2.08 -4.69
C ALA A 140 15.20 -1.55 -5.37
N PHE A 141 15.31 -0.68 -6.36
CA PHE A 141 14.14 -0.02 -6.98
C PHE A 141 14.05 -0.30 -8.48
N ASN A 142 14.43 -1.51 -8.93
CA ASN A 142 14.46 -1.80 -10.37
C ASN A 142 13.04 -1.83 -10.95
N LEU A 143 12.15 -2.58 -10.32
CA LEU A 143 10.74 -2.67 -10.71
C LEU A 143 9.98 -1.41 -10.35
N TRP A 144 10.28 -0.79 -9.20
CA TRP A 144 9.71 0.52 -8.84
C TRP A 144 10.07 1.63 -9.84
N ASN A 145 11.21 1.54 -10.53
CA ASN A 145 11.62 2.48 -11.59
C ASN A 145 10.90 2.25 -12.93
N HIS A 146 10.04 1.23 -13.05
CA HIS A 146 9.21 1.04 -14.23
C HIS A 146 8.35 2.29 -14.50
N GLU A 147 8.09 2.62 -15.77
CA GLU A 147 7.42 3.88 -16.15
C GLU A 147 6.05 4.06 -15.48
N LEU A 148 5.34 2.94 -15.28
CA LEU A 148 4.03 2.91 -14.62
C LEU A 148 4.10 2.95 -13.08
N LEU A 149 5.28 2.94 -12.46
CA LEU A 149 5.46 2.90 -11.00
C LEU A 149 6.38 3.99 -10.45
N LYS A 150 7.32 4.51 -11.27
CA LYS A 150 8.36 5.47 -10.85
C LYS A 150 7.82 6.76 -10.21
N HIS A 151 6.59 7.13 -10.54
CA HIS A 151 5.93 8.30 -9.96
C HIS A 151 5.60 8.12 -8.46
N ASN A 152 5.59 6.88 -7.94
CA ASN A 152 5.41 6.60 -6.52
C ASN A 152 6.70 6.74 -5.70
N ALA A 153 7.84 7.07 -6.32
CA ALA A 153 9.15 6.99 -5.65
C ALA A 153 9.19 7.72 -4.30
N ASP A 154 8.65 8.93 -4.22
CA ASP A 154 8.61 9.71 -2.98
C ASP A 154 7.72 9.05 -1.91
N GLU A 155 6.56 8.54 -2.29
CA GLU A 155 5.63 7.85 -1.38
C GLU A 155 6.17 6.50 -0.92
N VAL A 156 6.85 5.75 -1.80
CA VAL A 156 7.51 4.49 -1.47
C VAL A 156 8.64 4.72 -0.47
N GLU A 157 9.44 5.78 -0.66
CA GLU A 157 10.52 6.10 0.28
C GLU A 157 9.95 6.52 1.64
N ARG A 158 8.91 7.38 1.67
CA ARG A 158 8.19 7.73 2.91
C ARG A 158 7.63 6.50 3.62
N MET A 159 6.93 5.64 2.87
CA MET A 159 6.38 4.39 3.36
C MET A 159 7.47 3.50 3.95
N ARG A 160 8.60 3.33 3.25
CA ARG A 160 9.72 2.50 3.71
C ARG A 160 10.31 2.99 5.02
N VAL A 161 10.53 4.29 5.15
CA VAL A 161 11.06 4.90 6.38
C VAL A 161 10.08 4.73 7.54
N ALA A 162 8.79 5.02 7.31
CA ALA A 162 7.75 4.94 8.34
C ALA A 162 7.46 3.50 8.79
N LEU A 163 7.48 2.55 7.84
CA LEU A 163 7.15 1.14 8.09
C LEU A 163 8.39 0.28 8.38
N LYS A 164 9.60 0.85 8.40
CA LYS A 164 10.84 0.13 8.75
C LYS A 164 10.70 -0.66 10.07
N PRO A 165 10.10 -0.13 11.15
CA PRO A 165 9.91 -0.88 12.40
C PRO A 165 8.93 -2.05 12.25
N LEU A 166 7.99 -1.98 11.31
CA LEU A 166 7.02 -3.02 11.01
C LEU A 166 7.62 -4.13 10.16
N PHE A 167 8.42 -3.76 9.16
CA PHE A 167 8.98 -4.69 8.19
C PHE A 167 10.31 -5.35 8.63
N PHE A 168 11.11 -4.72 9.50
CA PHE A 168 12.51 -5.16 9.74
C PHE A 168 12.98 -5.17 11.21
N ALA A 169 12.10 -4.96 12.18
CA ALA A 169 12.49 -5.12 13.60
C ALA A 169 12.57 -6.60 14.02
#